data_AF-A0A2M9JNV1-F1
#
_entry.id   AF-A0A2M9JNV1-F1
#
_cell.length_a   1.000
_cell.length_b   1.000
_cell.length_c   1.000
_cell.angle_alpha   90.00
_cell.angle_beta   90.00
_cell.angle_gamma   90.00
#
_symmetry.space_group_name_H-M   'P 1'
#
loop_
_entity.id
_entity.type
_entity.pdbx_description
1 polymer ?
#
loop_
_entity_poly.entity_id
_entity_poly.type
_entity_poly.pdbx_seq_one_letter_code
_entity_poly.pdbx_strand_id
1 'polypeptide(L)'
;MSLLDDVAERDGWRCWVCDEPVDPDKSVNDPQGPSVDSRTADRKAKVAERLAHRVCNTRKGAVKVVIAWPDRPYVAEPAPLIAVAARLERKGGREVVGRCPTRQDAQEAADWLVDRFSRLVPGLPVTAGIEAGGGQFLVILATGRR
;
A
#
# COMPACT_ATOMS: atom_id res chain seq x y z
N MET A 1 10.67 -17.25 -18.94
CA MET A 1 10.14 -16.52 -17.79
C MET A 1 8.66 -16.31 -18.05
N SER A 2 7.80 -16.68 -17.11
CA SER A 2 6.35 -16.49 -17.27
C SER A 2 5.97 -15.07 -16.87
N LEU A 3 4.80 -14.58 -17.31
CA LEU A 3 4.27 -13.28 -16.87
C LEU A 3 4.19 -13.18 -15.34
N LEU A 4 3.88 -14.29 -14.67
CA LEU A 4 3.82 -14.34 -13.22
C LEU A 4 5.19 -14.08 -12.60
N ASP A 5 6.25 -14.70 -13.13
CA ASP A 5 7.61 -14.54 -12.62
C ASP A 5 8.08 -13.09 -12.79
N ASP A 6 7.86 -12.49 -13.97
CA ASP A 6 8.24 -11.10 -14.24
C ASP A 6 7.56 -10.11 -13.28
N VAL A 7 6.25 -10.31 -13.04
CA VAL A 7 5.46 -9.49 -12.10
C VAL A 7 5.90 -9.73 -10.66
N ALA A 8 6.22 -10.98 -10.30
CA ALA A 8 6.62 -11.35 -8.96
C ALA A 8 8.00 -10.81 -8.59
N GLU A 9 8.97 -10.90 -9.50
CA GLU A 9 10.30 -10.33 -9.32
C GLU A 9 10.24 -8.81 -9.13
N ARG A 10 9.44 -8.12 -9.97
CA ARG A 10 9.26 -6.67 -9.85
C ARG A 10 8.61 -6.26 -8.53
N ASP A 11 7.67 -7.06 -8.03
CA ASP A 11 6.97 -6.80 -6.76
C ASP A 11 7.72 -7.42 -5.55
N GLY A 12 8.92 -7.98 -5.75
CA GLY A 12 9.77 -8.52 -4.70
C GLY A 12 9.17 -9.73 -3.97
N TRP A 13 8.39 -10.56 -4.69
CA TRP A 13 7.67 -11.71 -4.14
C TRP A 13 6.77 -11.36 -2.95
N ARG A 14 6.20 -10.16 -2.95
CA ARG A 14 5.24 -9.70 -1.94
C ARG A 14 3.90 -9.38 -2.56
N CYS A 15 2.84 -9.79 -1.87
CA CYS A 15 1.48 -9.49 -2.28
C CYS A 15 1.21 -7.99 -2.15
N TRP A 16 0.83 -7.33 -3.24
CA TRP A 16 0.61 -5.88 -3.21
C TRP A 16 -0.55 -5.46 -2.28
N VAL A 17 -1.47 -6.38 -1.95
CA VAL A 17 -2.66 -6.09 -1.12
C VAL A 17 -2.36 -6.20 0.37
N CYS A 18 -1.96 -7.38 0.86
CA CYS A 18 -1.68 -7.62 2.28
C CYS A 18 -0.22 -7.37 2.66
N ASP A 19 0.66 -7.14 1.69
CA ASP A 19 2.11 -6.97 1.85
C ASP A 19 2.87 -8.23 2.30
N GLU A 20 2.21 -9.36 2.53
CA GLU A 20 2.87 -10.59 2.96
C GLU A 20 3.66 -11.27 1.82
N PRO A 21 4.72 -12.04 2.16
CA PRO A 21 5.44 -12.85 1.19
C PRO A 21 4.51 -13.81 0.43
N VAL A 22 4.81 -14.02 -0.85
CA VAL A 22 4.15 -15.00 -1.71
C VAL A 22 5.17 -16.10 -2.00
N ASP A 23 4.78 -17.34 -1.73
CA ASP A 23 5.62 -18.51 -1.96
C ASP A 23 5.60 -18.91 -3.46
N PRO A 24 6.75 -18.91 -4.16
CA PRO A 24 6.85 -19.30 -5.57
C PRO A 24 6.48 -20.77 -5.82
N ASP A 25 6.71 -21.64 -4.83
CA ASP A 25 6.56 -23.08 -4.98
C ASP A 25 5.13 -23.54 -4.64
N LYS A 26 4.32 -22.66 -4.06
CA LYS A 26 2.93 -22.94 -3.71
C LYS A 26 2.06 -22.96 -4.96
N SER A 27 1.14 -23.92 -5.03
CA SER A 27 0.22 -24.07 -6.16
C SER A 27 -0.57 -22.78 -6.45
N VAL A 28 -0.67 -22.38 -7.72
CA VAL A 28 -1.53 -21.26 -8.18
C VAL A 28 -3.03 -21.45 -7.86
N ASN A 29 -3.45 -22.66 -7.47
CA ASN A 29 -4.81 -22.96 -7.02
C ASN A 29 -4.99 -22.86 -5.51
N ASP A 30 -3.90 -22.78 -4.74
CA ASP A 30 -3.92 -22.55 -3.31
C ASP A 30 -4.36 -21.09 -3.01
N PRO A 31 -5.18 -20.83 -1.98
CA PRO A 31 -5.54 -19.47 -1.57
C PRO A 31 -4.34 -18.55 -1.32
N GLN A 32 -3.24 -19.08 -0.76
CA GLN A 32 -1.98 -18.37 -0.53
C GLN A 32 -0.99 -18.56 -1.70
N GLY A 33 -1.43 -19.15 -2.81
CA GLY A 33 -0.62 -19.29 -4.01
C GLY A 33 -0.47 -17.97 -4.78
N PRO A 34 0.53 -17.89 -5.67
CA PRO A 34 0.79 -16.70 -6.46
C PRO A 34 -0.29 -16.48 -7.54
N SER A 35 -0.61 -15.22 -7.80
CA SER A 35 -1.52 -14.83 -8.88
C SER A 35 -1.22 -13.43 -9.39
N VAL A 36 -1.53 -13.18 -10.67
CA VAL A 36 -1.41 -11.85 -11.29
C VAL A 36 -2.73 -11.09 -11.12
N ASP A 37 -2.69 -9.97 -10.42
CA ASP A 37 -3.83 -9.05 -10.29
C ASP A 37 -3.72 -7.93 -11.32
N SER A 38 -4.71 -7.85 -12.20
CA SER A 38 -4.82 -6.81 -13.23
C SER A 38 -5.80 -5.69 -12.86
N ARG A 39 -6.33 -5.65 -11.63
CA ARG A 39 -7.23 -4.56 -11.18
C ARG A 39 -6.54 -3.22 -11.11
N THR A 40 -5.22 -3.23 -10.88
CA THR A 40 -4.39 -2.03 -10.91
C THR A 40 -4.19 -1.50 -12.32
N ALA A 41 -4.52 -2.28 -13.36
CA ALA A 41 -4.49 -1.88 -14.77
C ALA A 41 -5.69 -1.01 -15.14
N ASP A 42 -5.83 0.15 -14.50
CA ASP A 42 -6.55 1.22 -15.18
C ASP A 42 -5.70 1.67 -16.38
N ARG A 43 -6.29 2.08 -17.51
CA ARG A 43 -5.57 2.40 -18.78
C ARG A 43 -4.50 3.51 -18.64
N LYS A 44 -4.42 4.16 -17.48
CA LYS A 44 -3.49 5.24 -17.12
C LYS A 44 -2.52 4.87 -16.00
N ALA A 45 -2.62 3.67 -15.42
CA ALA A 45 -1.77 3.24 -14.32
C ALA A 45 -0.36 2.89 -14.82
N LYS A 46 0.66 3.36 -14.11
CA LYS A 46 2.07 3.09 -14.43
C LYS A 46 2.48 1.63 -14.17
N VAL A 47 1.69 0.89 -13.40
CA VAL A 47 1.89 -0.54 -13.14
C VAL A 47 0.58 -1.28 -13.41
N ALA A 48 0.52 -1.94 -14.56
CA ALA A 48 -0.72 -2.59 -15.03
C ALA A 48 -1.06 -3.81 -14.18
N GLU A 49 -0.11 -4.71 -13.97
CA GLU A 49 -0.32 -5.98 -13.27
C GLU A 49 0.50 -6.01 -12.00
N ARG A 50 0.00 -6.61 -10.91
CA ARG A 50 0.68 -6.72 -9.61
C ARG A 50 0.60 -8.14 -9.07
N LEU A 51 1.59 -8.56 -8.29
CA LEU A 51 1.57 -9.87 -7.62
C LEU A 51 0.61 -9.83 -6.43
N ALA A 52 -0.31 -10.78 -6.36
CA ALA A 52 -1.18 -10.97 -5.19
C ALA A 52 -1.34 -12.45 -4.86
N HIS A 53 -1.59 -12.77 -3.60
CA HIS A 53 -2.14 -14.08 -3.26
C HIS A 53 -3.46 -14.30 -3.99
N ARG A 54 -3.73 -15.54 -4.39
CA ARG A 54 -4.98 -15.92 -5.06
C ARG A 54 -6.20 -15.41 -4.29
N VAL A 55 -6.22 -15.57 -2.97
CA VAL A 55 -7.32 -15.13 -2.08
C VAL A 55 -7.52 -13.61 -2.08
N CYS A 56 -6.44 -12.84 -2.03
CA CYS A 56 -6.47 -11.38 -2.15
C CYS A 56 -7.01 -10.96 -3.53
N ASN A 57 -6.65 -11.73 -4.56
CA ASN A 57 -7.06 -11.52 -5.95
C ASN A 57 -8.46 -12.11 -6.28
N THR A 58 -9.16 -12.79 -5.37
CA THR A 58 -10.43 -13.47 -5.75
C THR A 58 -11.64 -12.53 -5.79
N ARG A 59 -11.58 -11.34 -5.17
CA ARG A 59 -12.74 -10.40 -5.07
C ARG A 59 -12.87 -9.44 -6.27
N LYS A 60 -12.70 -9.92 -7.51
CA LYS A 60 -12.58 -9.03 -8.70
C LYS A 60 -13.95 -8.52 -9.09
N GLY A 61 -14.10 -7.20 -9.21
CA GLY A 61 -15.33 -6.56 -9.71
C GLY A 61 -16.42 -6.25 -8.68
N ALA A 62 -16.43 -6.89 -7.50
CA ALA A 62 -17.50 -6.69 -6.51
C ALA A 62 -17.10 -5.88 -5.26
N VAL A 63 -15.81 -5.86 -4.90
CA VAL A 63 -15.34 -5.22 -3.66
C VAL A 63 -14.12 -4.36 -3.95
N LYS A 64 -14.14 -3.11 -3.48
CA LYS A 64 -12.98 -2.23 -3.54
C LYS A 64 -11.85 -2.84 -2.72
N VAL A 65 -10.68 -3.01 -3.33
CA VAL A 65 -9.48 -3.49 -2.62
C VAL A 65 -9.16 -2.50 -1.50
N VAL A 66 -8.80 -3.02 -0.32
CA VAL A 66 -8.38 -2.24 0.84
C VAL A 66 -7.04 -2.78 1.30
N ILE A 67 -6.11 -1.86 1.55
CA ILE A 67 -4.88 -2.18 2.27
C ILE A 67 -5.17 -1.92 3.74
N ALA A 68 -5.13 -2.97 4.54
CA ALA A 68 -5.30 -2.86 5.98
C ALA A 68 -4.12 -2.09 6.58
N TRP A 69 -4.41 -1.26 7.56
CA TRP A 69 -3.39 -0.75 8.48
C TRP A 69 -2.95 -1.88 9.40
N PRO A 70 -1.70 -1.85 9.90
CA PRO A 70 -1.25 -2.85 10.85
C PRO A 70 -2.04 -2.71 12.16
N ASP A 71 -2.17 -3.81 12.91
CA ASP A 71 -2.87 -3.79 14.21
C ASP A 71 -2.18 -2.91 15.26
N ARG A 72 -0.87 -2.65 15.06
CA ARG A 72 -0.07 -1.69 15.82
C ARG A 72 0.81 -0.88 14.87
N PRO A 73 1.02 0.42 15.14
CA PRO A 73 0.52 1.21 16.28
C PRO A 73 -0.97 1.57 16.16
N TYR A 74 -1.58 2.09 17.24
CA TYR A 74 -2.98 2.52 17.19
C TYR A 74 -3.13 3.82 16.39
N VAL A 75 -3.89 3.74 15.29
CA VAL A 75 -4.21 4.88 14.43
C VAL A 75 -5.72 5.12 14.43
N ALA A 76 -6.13 6.29 14.91
CA ALA A 76 -7.50 6.77 14.83
C ALA A 76 -7.77 7.34 13.42
N GLU A 77 -8.97 7.05 12.91
CA GLU A 77 -9.46 7.50 11.60
C GLU A 77 -8.45 7.22 10.45
N PRO A 78 -7.97 5.97 10.29
CA PRO A 78 -6.98 5.64 9.27
C PRO A 78 -7.53 5.91 7.86
N ALA A 79 -6.78 6.69 7.07
CA ALA A 79 -7.18 7.01 5.71
C ALA A 79 -7.09 5.78 4.78
N PRO A 80 -7.95 5.71 3.75
CA PRO A 80 -7.88 4.65 2.75
C PRO A 80 -6.64 4.82 1.85
N LEU A 81 -5.61 4.02 2.07
CA LEU A 81 -4.27 4.21 1.48
C LEU A 81 -4.25 4.20 -0.05
N ILE A 82 -5.04 3.35 -0.71
CA ILE A 82 -5.13 3.32 -2.18
C ILE A 82 -5.64 4.66 -2.72
N ALA A 83 -6.61 5.28 -2.03
CA ALA A 83 -7.14 6.58 -2.45
C ALA A 83 -6.15 7.72 -2.18
N VAL A 84 -5.41 7.65 -1.08
CA VAL A 84 -4.31 8.58 -0.78
C VAL A 84 -3.23 8.49 -1.86
N ALA A 85 -2.76 7.29 -2.19
CA ALA A 85 -1.77 7.05 -3.25
C ALA A 85 -2.23 7.65 -4.59
N ALA A 86 -3.46 7.34 -5.02
CA ALA A 86 -4.01 7.86 -6.28
C ALA A 86 -4.19 9.39 -6.31
N ARG A 87 -4.34 10.06 -5.16
CA ARG A 87 -4.39 11.53 -5.09
C ARG A 87 -2.99 12.13 -5.12
N LEU A 88 -2.07 11.60 -4.31
CA LEU A 88 -0.68 12.05 -4.27
C LEU A 88 0.02 11.83 -5.62
N GLU A 89 -0.21 10.73 -6.32
CA GLU A 89 0.36 10.50 -7.66
C GLU A 89 -0.14 11.53 -8.69
N ARG A 90 -1.40 11.96 -8.59
CA ARG A 90 -2.01 12.89 -9.55
C ARG A 90 -1.71 14.36 -9.27
N LYS A 91 -1.72 14.77 -8.00
CA LYS A 91 -1.65 16.18 -7.59
C LYS A 91 -0.40 16.53 -6.78
N GLY A 92 0.31 15.53 -6.25
CA GLY A 92 1.32 15.73 -5.22
C GLY A 92 0.74 16.35 -3.94
N GLY A 93 1.59 17.00 -3.16
CA GLY A 93 1.20 17.76 -1.98
C GLY A 93 1.30 16.97 -0.68
N ARG A 94 0.44 17.32 0.30
CA ARG A 94 0.42 16.79 1.66
C ARG A 94 -0.99 16.31 2.02
N GLU A 95 -1.10 15.15 2.67
CA GLU A 95 -2.37 14.61 3.16
C GLU A 95 -2.20 14.09 4.60
N VAL A 96 -3.11 14.48 5.51
CA VAL A 96 -3.24 13.85 6.83
C VAL A 96 -3.88 12.48 6.62
N VAL A 97 -3.24 11.43 7.14
CA VAL A 97 -3.65 10.03 6.89
C VAL A 97 -4.04 9.26 8.14
N GLY A 98 -3.83 9.84 9.32
CA GLY A 98 -4.25 9.24 10.58
C GLY A 98 -3.92 10.15 11.76
N ARG A 99 -4.50 9.82 12.92
CA ARG A 99 -4.18 10.46 14.21
C ARG A 99 -3.74 9.43 15.21
N CYS A 100 -2.74 9.76 16.02
CA CYS A 100 -2.19 8.87 17.04
C CYS A 100 -2.23 9.55 18.42
N PRO A 101 -2.49 8.78 19.49
CA PRO A 101 -2.56 9.32 20.85
C PRO A 101 -1.17 9.66 21.38
N THR A 102 -0.13 8.98 20.92
CA THR A 102 1.25 9.21 21.35
C THR A 102 2.16 9.56 20.16
N ARG A 103 3.27 10.26 20.46
CA ARG A 103 4.30 10.54 19.46
C ARG A 103 4.96 9.25 18.95
N GLN A 104 5.09 8.25 19.82
CA GLN A 104 5.66 6.95 19.45
C GLN A 104 4.79 6.24 18.42
N ASP A 105 3.48 6.13 18.67
CA ASP A 105 2.53 5.55 17.72
C ASP A 105 2.57 6.30 16.37
N ALA A 106 2.65 7.64 16.42
CA ALA A 106 2.76 8.45 15.21
C ALA A 106 4.04 8.17 14.42
N GLN A 107 5.16 7.93 15.11
CA GLN A 107 6.44 7.61 14.49
C GLN A 107 6.43 6.23 13.87
N GLU A 108 5.96 5.21 14.59
CA GLU A 108 5.83 3.85 14.07
C GLU A 108 4.91 3.82 12.83
N ALA A 109 3.81 4.59 12.85
CA ALA A 109 2.89 4.71 11.73
C ALA A 109 3.56 5.41 10.54
N ALA A 110 4.29 6.51 10.78
CA ALA A 110 5.02 7.25 9.77
C ALA A 110 6.06 6.37 9.06
N ASP A 111 6.85 5.62 9.82
CA ASP A 111 7.90 4.74 9.29
C ASP A 111 7.28 3.59 8.47
N TRP A 112 6.22 2.96 9.00
CA TRP A 112 5.47 1.93 8.28
C TRP A 112 4.88 2.47 6.97
N LEU A 113 4.31 3.68 6.96
CA LEU A 113 3.73 4.25 5.76
C LEU A 113 4.77 4.55 4.69
N VAL A 114 5.94 5.10 5.06
CA VAL A 114 7.02 5.34 4.09
C VAL A 114 7.45 4.03 3.44
N ASP A 115 7.69 3.00 4.26
CA ASP A 115 8.05 1.67 3.79
C ASP A 115 6.96 1.06 2.89
N ARG A 116 5.69 1.10 3.33
CA ARG A 116 4.56 0.56 2.58
C ARG A 116 4.31 1.30 1.27
N PHE A 117 4.42 2.63 1.24
CA PHE A 117 4.22 3.42 0.02
C PHE A 117 5.37 3.23 -0.99
N SER A 118 6.59 2.98 -0.52
CA SER A 118 7.72 2.66 -1.41
C SER A 118 7.45 1.43 -2.28
N ARG A 119 6.71 0.43 -1.76
CA ARG A 119 6.28 -0.76 -2.51
C ARG A 119 4.96 -0.56 -3.23
N LEU A 120 4.04 0.20 -2.65
CA LEU A 120 2.72 0.41 -3.24
C LEU A 120 2.80 1.24 -4.53
N VAL A 121 3.58 2.33 -4.50
CA VAL A 121 3.76 3.29 -5.58
C VAL A 121 5.24 3.66 -5.75
N PRO A 122 6.10 2.73 -6.23
CA PRO A 122 7.56 2.93 -6.26
C PRO A 122 8.02 4.14 -7.09
N GLY A 123 7.20 4.62 -8.03
CA GLY A 123 7.48 5.83 -8.82
C GLY A 123 7.13 7.16 -8.15
N LEU A 124 6.70 7.14 -6.88
CA LEU A 124 6.31 8.31 -6.10
C LEU A 124 7.12 8.37 -4.79
N PRO A 125 8.15 9.23 -4.71
CA PRO A 125 8.86 9.47 -3.46
C PRO A 125 7.92 10.10 -2.44
N VAL A 126 7.61 9.36 -1.37
CA VAL A 126 6.77 9.80 -0.26
C VAL A 126 7.61 9.96 1.00
N THR A 127 7.36 11.03 1.73
CA THR A 127 7.88 11.26 3.08
C THR A 127 6.72 11.33 4.07
N ALA A 128 6.95 10.91 5.31
CA ALA A 128 5.99 11.12 6.40
C ALA A 128 6.48 12.21 7.36
N GLY A 129 5.54 12.99 7.90
CA GLY A 129 5.78 13.99 8.93
C GLY A 129 4.75 13.88 10.05
N ILE A 130 5.11 14.37 11.23
CA ILE A 130 4.27 14.34 12.43
C ILE A 130 4.06 15.76 12.94
N GLU A 131 2.80 16.14 13.09
CA GLU A 131 2.42 17.43 13.67
C GLU A 131 1.62 17.22 14.95
N ALA A 132 1.98 17.92 16.02
CA ALA A 132 1.23 17.88 17.27
C ALA A 132 0.10 18.92 17.23
N GLY A 133 -1.10 18.53 17.68
CA GLY A 133 -2.24 19.44 17.76
C GLY A 133 -3.43 18.81 18.50
N GLY A 134 -4.14 19.61 19.30
CA GLY A 134 -5.37 19.16 19.98
C GLY A 134 -5.17 17.97 20.93
N GLY A 135 -3.99 17.81 21.53
CA GLY A 135 -3.66 16.68 22.40
C GLY A 135 -3.35 15.37 21.67
N GLN A 136 -3.15 15.42 20.35
CA GLN A 136 -2.87 14.26 19.51
C GLN A 136 -1.70 14.55 18.55
N PHE A 137 -1.28 13.51 17.83
CA PHE A 137 -0.25 13.57 16.80
C PHE A 137 -0.86 13.20 15.44
N LEU A 138 -0.82 14.13 14.49
CA LEU A 138 -1.28 13.91 13.12
C LEU A 138 -0.14 13.30 12.30
N VAL A 139 -0.43 12.21 11.59
CA VAL A 139 0.50 11.60 10.64
C VAL A 139 0.18 12.12 9.23
N ILE A 140 1.18 12.69 8.57
CA ILE A 140 1.02 13.38 7.29
C ILE A 140 1.93 12.73 6.27
N LEU A 141 1.37 12.28 5.14
CA LEU A 141 2.16 11.92 3.97
C LEU A 141 2.33 13.11 3.05
N ALA A 142 3.53 13.24 2.50
CA ALA A 142 3.89 14.31 1.59
C ALA A 142 4.70 13.75 0.42
N THR A 143 4.61 14.43 -0.71
CA THR A 143 5.45 14.21 -1.89
C THR A 143 6.23 15.49 -2.17
N GLY A 144 7.48 15.37 -2.60
CA GLY A 144 8.24 16.52 -3.08
C GLY A 144 7.50 17.20 -4.25
N ARG A 145 7.53 18.54 -4.33
CA ARG A 145 7.05 19.23 -5.53
C ARG A 145 7.87 18.73 -6.72
N ARG A 146 7.19 18.19 -7.73
CA ARG A 146 7.78 18.00 -9.07
C ARG A 146 8.02 19.35 -9.72
#